data_AF-A0A652KFJ1-F1
#
_entry.id   AF-A0A652KFJ1-F1
#
_cell.length_a   1.000
_cell.length_b   1.000
_cell.length_c   1.000
_cell.angle_alpha   90.00
_cell.angle_beta   90.00
_cell.angle_gamma   90.00
#
_symmetry.space_group_name_H-M   'P 1'
#
loop_
_entity.id
_entity.type
_entity.pdbx_description
1 polymer ?
#
loop_
_entity_poly.entity_id
_entity_poly.type
_entity_poly.pdbx_seq_one_letter_code
_entity_poly.pdbx_strand_id
1 'polypeptide(L)'
;MHPDVEQLTHLVAPPAERRPRAWSEVEARLGSALPEDFKDLVDTYGGGVFDETIWILEPDCADSDYDLLAMKAERAEVLARLWEIGPEPRPEQLDADGAGLLPFAYIEGTGAYLYWLTSEGVRPEEWTVLANAGRGPEWEYHPMSGVRFLVSVLTGDLHSDILDNLPVDDHTFDPNDEILGG
;
A
#
# COMPACT_ATOMS: atom_id res chain seq x y z
N MET A 1 15.39 -10.15 0.90
CA MET A 1 14.13 -10.83 1.23
C MET A 1 13.90 -10.74 2.72
N HIS A 2 13.02 -9.82 3.06
CA HIS A 2 12.50 -9.52 4.38
C HIS A 2 11.71 -10.72 4.93
N PRO A 3 11.75 -10.99 6.26
CA PRO A 3 11.04 -12.12 6.86
C PRO A 3 9.54 -12.13 6.59
N ASP A 4 8.88 -10.97 6.59
CA ASP A 4 7.44 -10.90 6.31
C ASP A 4 7.13 -11.22 4.83
N VAL A 5 8.04 -10.90 3.90
CA VAL A 5 7.91 -11.29 2.49
C VAL A 5 8.14 -12.79 2.33
N GLU A 6 9.11 -13.37 3.04
CA GLU A 6 9.32 -14.82 3.07
C GLU A 6 8.08 -15.54 3.59
N GLN A 7 7.46 -15.05 4.69
CA GLN A 7 6.20 -15.57 5.20
C GLN A 7 5.07 -15.46 4.17
N LEU A 8 4.95 -14.33 3.48
CA LEU A 8 3.96 -14.15 2.42
C LEU A 8 4.12 -15.19 1.30
N THR A 9 5.36 -15.54 0.91
CA THR A 9 5.61 -16.58 -0.11
C THR A 9 5.18 -17.99 0.31
N HIS A 10 5.02 -18.24 1.61
CA HIS A 10 4.46 -19.49 2.11
C HIS A 10 2.92 -19.51 2.10
N LEU A 11 2.28 -18.35 2.11
CA LEU A 11 0.83 -18.19 2.02
C LEU A 11 0.36 -18.15 0.57
N VAL A 12 1.03 -17.36 -0.26
CA VAL A 12 0.68 -17.10 -1.66
C VAL A 12 1.90 -17.30 -2.52
N ALA A 13 1.87 -18.23 -3.47
CA ALA A 13 3.01 -18.49 -4.33
C ALA A 13 3.29 -17.24 -5.22
N PRO A 14 4.55 -16.77 -5.30
CA PRO A 14 4.87 -15.64 -6.17
C PRO A 14 4.82 -16.04 -7.66
N PRO A 15 4.61 -15.09 -8.58
CA PRO A 15 4.73 -15.32 -10.01
C PRO A 15 6.10 -15.87 -10.41
N ALA A 16 6.15 -16.56 -11.55
CA ALA A 16 7.38 -17.15 -12.07
C ALA A 16 8.40 -16.09 -12.53
N GLU A 17 7.92 -14.97 -13.07
CA GLU A 17 8.75 -13.86 -13.50
C GLU A 17 8.95 -12.86 -12.37
N ARG A 18 10.22 -12.53 -12.10
CA ARG A 18 10.58 -11.46 -11.17
C ARG A 18 11.24 -10.35 -11.95
N ARG A 19 10.83 -9.11 -11.65
CA ARG A 19 11.40 -7.92 -12.26
C ARG A 19 11.92 -7.05 -11.12
N PRO A 20 13.24 -6.99 -10.89
CA PRO A 20 13.79 -6.06 -9.92
C PRO A 20 13.58 -4.62 -10.38
N ARG A 21 13.32 -3.69 -9.46
CA ARG A 21 13.23 -2.26 -9.76
C ARG A 21 14.57 -1.56 -9.50
N ALA A 22 14.83 -0.49 -10.25
CA ALA A 22 15.93 0.43 -9.95
C ALA A 22 15.54 1.35 -8.79
N TRP A 23 15.48 0.80 -7.57
CA TRP A 23 14.89 1.47 -6.40
C TRP A 23 15.46 2.86 -6.12
N SER A 24 16.77 3.08 -6.33
CA SER A 24 17.36 4.41 -6.15
C SER A 24 16.80 5.46 -7.12
N GLU A 25 16.41 5.07 -8.34
CA GLU A 25 15.76 5.98 -9.30
C GLU A 25 14.30 6.21 -8.93
N VAL A 26 13.60 5.16 -8.47
CA VAL A 26 12.21 5.23 -7.97
C VAL A 26 12.13 6.17 -6.78
N GLU A 27 12.96 5.96 -5.75
CA GLU A 27 13.00 6.79 -4.52
C GLU A 27 13.39 8.24 -4.83
N ALA A 28 14.30 8.46 -5.80
CA ALA A 28 14.66 9.80 -6.25
C ALA A 28 13.48 10.54 -6.91
N ARG A 29 12.71 9.86 -7.76
CA ARG A 29 11.47 10.42 -8.36
C ARG A 29 10.37 10.62 -7.32
N LEU A 30 10.27 9.68 -6.37
CA LEU A 30 9.31 9.74 -5.28
C LEU A 30 9.63 10.86 -4.29
N GLY A 31 10.90 11.27 -4.18
CA GLY A 31 11.36 12.22 -3.17
C GLY A 31 11.31 11.66 -1.75
N SER A 32 11.28 10.33 -1.61
CA SER A 32 11.18 9.61 -0.34
C SER A 32 11.81 8.23 -0.48
N ALA A 33 12.47 7.76 0.58
CA ALA A 33 12.89 6.36 0.65
C ALA A 33 11.67 5.46 0.84
N LEU A 34 11.78 4.18 0.48
CA LEU A 34 10.72 3.19 0.68
C LEU A 34 11.14 2.13 1.71
N PRO A 35 10.19 1.57 2.47
CA PRO A 35 10.46 0.44 3.36
C PRO A 35 11.12 -0.72 2.61
N GLU A 36 12.09 -1.39 3.24
CA GLU A 36 12.78 -2.54 2.64
C GLU A 36 11.82 -3.71 2.35
N ASP A 37 10.82 -3.94 3.21
CA ASP A 37 9.83 -5.01 3.03
C ASP A 37 8.98 -4.80 1.78
N PHE A 38 8.56 -3.57 1.50
CA PHE A 38 7.82 -3.23 0.29
C PHE A 38 8.66 -3.40 -0.98
N LYS A 39 9.94 -3.00 -0.93
CA LYS A 39 10.85 -3.21 -2.07
C LYS A 39 11.02 -4.70 -2.37
N ASP A 40 11.22 -5.51 -1.34
CA ASP A 40 11.29 -6.96 -1.48
C ASP A 40 9.95 -7.58 -1.95
N LEU A 41 8.80 -7.04 -1.51
CA LEU A 41 7.47 -7.45 -1.99
C LEU A 41 7.36 -7.23 -3.50
N VAL A 42 7.60 -6.00 -3.97
CA VAL A 42 7.49 -5.65 -5.39
C VAL A 42 8.55 -6.35 -6.25
N ASP A 43 9.77 -6.57 -5.75
CA ASP A 43 10.78 -7.35 -6.49
C ASP A 43 10.39 -8.84 -6.58
N THR A 44 9.56 -9.34 -5.66
CA THR A 44 9.14 -10.75 -5.59
C THR A 44 7.82 -11.02 -6.34
N TYR A 45 6.84 -10.11 -6.22
CA TYR A 45 5.49 -10.25 -6.77
C TYR A 45 5.19 -9.28 -7.93
N GLY A 46 5.88 -8.15 -8.00
CA GLY A 46 5.47 -7.01 -8.83
C GLY A 46 4.27 -6.27 -8.24
N GLY A 47 3.60 -5.48 -9.08
CA GLY A 47 2.24 -5.03 -8.82
C GLY A 47 1.21 -6.08 -9.23
N GLY A 48 0.05 -6.04 -8.59
CA GLY A 48 -1.01 -7.02 -8.77
C GLY A 48 -2.00 -6.96 -7.62
N VAL A 49 -2.87 -7.96 -7.57
CA VAL A 49 -3.94 -8.03 -6.57
C VAL A 49 -3.86 -9.32 -5.77
N PHE A 50 -3.89 -9.19 -4.44
CA PHE A 50 -4.08 -10.32 -3.53
C PHE A 50 -5.57 -10.55 -3.27
N ASP A 51 -6.01 -11.80 -3.35
CA ASP A 51 -7.37 -12.26 -3.05
C ASP A 51 -8.45 -11.43 -3.78
N GLU A 52 -8.17 -11.02 -5.02
CA GLU A 52 -9.02 -10.13 -5.85
C GLU A 52 -9.40 -8.80 -5.18
N THR A 53 -8.74 -8.44 -4.07
CA THR A 53 -9.13 -7.36 -3.17
C THR A 53 -8.03 -6.32 -2.97
N ILE A 54 -6.82 -6.73 -2.60
CA ILE A 54 -5.73 -5.82 -2.21
C ILE A 54 -4.80 -5.57 -3.40
N TRP A 55 -5.00 -4.47 -4.09
CA TRP A 55 -4.14 -4.03 -5.19
C TRP A 55 -2.88 -3.36 -4.66
N ILE A 56 -1.71 -3.93 -4.96
CA ILE A 56 -0.41 -3.35 -4.63
C ILE A 56 0.00 -2.37 -5.73
N LEU A 57 0.27 -1.13 -5.32
CA LEU A 57 0.72 -0.07 -6.23
C LEU A 57 2.21 -0.24 -6.51
N GLU A 58 2.57 -0.55 -7.75
CA GLU A 58 3.97 -0.69 -8.15
C GLU A 58 4.49 0.57 -8.84
N PRO A 59 5.81 0.85 -8.79
CA PRO A 59 6.38 1.89 -9.62
C PRO A 59 6.40 1.48 -11.09
N ASP A 60 6.13 2.45 -11.96
CA ASP A 60 6.14 2.33 -13.42
C ASP A 60 5.08 1.38 -13.97
N CYS A 61 3.92 1.30 -13.29
CA CYS A 61 2.76 0.59 -13.83
C CYS A 61 2.27 1.32 -15.09
N ALA A 62 1.87 0.55 -16.10
CA ALA A 62 1.35 1.11 -17.36
C ALA A 62 -0.01 1.80 -17.16
N ASP A 63 -0.80 1.29 -16.22
CA ASP A 63 -2.05 1.90 -15.79
C ASP A 63 -1.76 2.84 -14.61
N SER A 64 -2.15 4.10 -14.75
CA SER A 64 -1.92 5.13 -13.74
C SER A 64 -2.67 4.86 -12.44
N ASP A 65 -3.78 4.12 -12.50
CA ASP A 65 -4.60 3.82 -11.32
C ASP A 65 -3.91 2.83 -10.36
N TYR A 66 -2.88 2.12 -10.86
CA TYR A 66 -2.07 1.18 -10.08
C TYR A 66 -0.58 1.57 -10.02
N ASP A 67 -0.20 2.74 -10.56
CA ASP A 67 1.15 3.28 -10.45
C ASP A 67 1.37 4.03 -9.13
N LEU A 68 2.40 3.64 -8.39
CA LEU A 68 2.75 4.21 -7.09
C LEU A 68 2.95 5.74 -7.13
N LEU A 69 3.62 6.26 -8.17
CA LEU A 69 3.96 7.68 -8.24
C LEU A 69 2.75 8.52 -8.69
N ALA A 70 1.98 8.01 -9.65
CA ALA A 70 0.75 8.63 -10.11
C ALA A 70 -0.28 8.70 -8.98
N MET A 71 -0.48 7.59 -8.26
CA MET A 71 -1.40 7.53 -7.12
C MET A 71 -0.92 8.36 -5.94
N LYS A 72 0.39 8.49 -5.69
CA LYS A 72 0.90 9.46 -4.71
C LYS A 72 0.42 10.89 -5.03
N ALA A 73 0.54 11.31 -6.29
CA ALA A 73 0.16 12.66 -6.70
C ALA A 73 -1.37 12.85 -6.66
N GLU A 74 -2.12 11.91 -7.25
CA GLU A 74 -3.58 11.96 -7.31
C GLU A 74 -4.21 11.94 -5.90
N ARG A 75 -3.77 11.05 -5.02
CA ARG A 75 -4.30 10.97 -3.65
C ARG A 75 -3.96 12.18 -2.80
N ALA A 76 -2.80 12.80 -3.01
CA ALA A 76 -2.46 14.05 -2.34
C ALA A 76 -3.43 15.18 -2.73
N GLU A 77 -3.79 15.29 -4.02
CA GLU A 77 -4.77 16.27 -4.50
C GLU A 77 -6.19 15.99 -3.96
N VAL A 78 -6.62 14.72 -3.99
CA VAL A 78 -7.94 14.31 -3.48
C VAL A 78 -8.08 14.62 -1.99
N LEU A 79 -7.11 14.20 -1.17
CA LEU A 79 -7.16 14.41 0.27
C LEU A 79 -7.07 15.90 0.64
N ALA A 80 -6.20 16.67 -0.03
CA ALA A 80 -6.10 18.11 0.18
C ALA A 80 -7.46 18.80 -0.09
N ARG A 81 -8.11 18.46 -1.21
CA ARG A 81 -9.43 18.98 -1.52
C ARG A 81 -10.46 18.55 -0.48
N LEU A 82 -10.49 17.27 -0.10
CA LEU A 82 -11.42 16.76 0.92
C LEU A 82 -11.30 17.54 2.24
N TRP A 83 -10.09 17.86 2.70
CA TRP A 83 -9.88 18.62 3.93
C TRP A 83 -10.14 20.13 3.79
N GLU A 84 -9.97 20.71 2.60
CA GLU A 84 -10.28 22.13 2.36
C GLU A 84 -11.78 22.41 2.32
N ILE A 85 -12.56 21.54 1.68
CA ILE A 85 -13.99 21.78 1.40
C ILE A 85 -14.95 20.88 2.19
N GLY A 86 -14.46 19.77 2.73
CA GLY A 86 -15.28 18.74 3.38
C GLY A 86 -15.39 18.92 4.89
N PRO A 87 -16.38 18.27 5.52
CA PRO A 87 -16.53 18.24 6.97
C PRO A 87 -15.59 17.22 7.65
N GLU A 88 -14.83 16.44 6.87
CA GLU A 88 -14.04 15.32 7.37
C GLU A 88 -12.73 15.82 8.02
N PRO A 89 -12.44 15.41 9.26
CA PRO A 89 -11.25 15.85 9.95
C PRO A 89 -9.99 15.24 9.31
N ARG A 90 -8.99 16.10 9.08
CA ARG A 90 -7.63 15.66 8.75
C ARG A 90 -7.03 14.91 9.95
N PRO A 91 -6.36 13.76 9.76
CA PRO A 91 -5.60 13.09 10.81
C PRO A 91 -4.60 14.03 11.52
N GLU A 92 -4.67 14.12 12.84
CA GLU A 92 -3.81 15.01 13.66
C GLU A 92 -2.31 14.68 13.51
N GLN A 93 -1.97 13.42 13.23
CA GLN A 93 -0.59 12.97 13.02
C GLN A 93 0.06 13.65 11.80
N LEU A 94 -0.73 14.18 10.86
CA LEU A 94 -0.24 14.92 9.71
C LEU A 94 0.08 16.39 10.01
N ASP A 95 -0.16 16.85 11.24
CA ASP A 95 0.24 18.18 11.70
C ASP A 95 1.69 18.24 12.15
N ALA A 96 2.36 17.09 12.30
CA ALA A 96 3.79 17.04 12.55
C ALA A 96 4.60 17.54 11.34
N ASP A 97 5.66 18.29 11.60
CA ASP A 97 6.54 18.81 10.54
C ASP A 97 7.11 17.68 9.68
N GLY A 98 7.00 17.83 8.35
CA GLY A 98 7.46 16.83 7.40
C GLY A 98 6.59 15.55 7.34
N ALA A 99 5.47 15.50 8.05
CA ALA A 99 4.55 14.37 7.96
C ALA A 99 3.80 14.36 6.62
N GLY A 100 3.58 13.16 6.08
CA GLY A 100 2.91 12.97 4.81
C GLY A 100 2.26 11.60 4.69
N LEU A 101 1.55 11.42 3.60
CA LEU A 101 0.95 10.13 3.23
C LEU A 101 1.55 9.66 1.92
N LEU A 102 1.89 8.37 1.88
CA LEU A 102 2.36 7.71 0.69
C LEU A 102 1.49 6.46 0.47
N PRO A 103 0.61 6.43 -0.56
CA PRO A 103 -0.22 5.26 -0.81
C PRO A 103 0.65 4.10 -1.25
N PHE A 104 0.25 2.88 -0.90
CA PHE A 104 0.92 1.66 -1.37
C PHE A 104 -0.05 0.55 -1.77
N ALA A 105 -1.33 0.65 -1.38
CA ALA A 105 -2.35 -0.26 -1.85
C ALA A 105 -3.72 0.41 -1.98
N TYR A 106 -4.53 -0.17 -2.86
CA TYR A 106 -5.94 0.13 -3.05
C TYR A 106 -6.77 -1.12 -2.73
N ILE A 107 -7.93 -0.94 -2.10
CA ILE A 107 -8.82 -2.02 -1.67
C ILE A 107 -10.06 -2.02 -2.57
N GLU A 108 -10.15 -3.04 -3.42
CA GLU A 108 -11.31 -3.26 -4.29
C GLU A 108 -12.58 -3.51 -3.45
N GLY A 109 -13.74 -3.10 -3.98
CA GLY A 109 -15.02 -3.20 -3.27
C GLY A 109 -15.29 -2.07 -2.27
N THR A 110 -14.40 -1.85 -1.29
CA THR A 110 -14.58 -0.76 -0.30
C THR A 110 -14.12 0.60 -0.84
N GLY A 111 -13.19 0.59 -1.78
CA GLY A 111 -12.55 1.79 -2.33
C GLY A 111 -11.51 2.41 -1.39
N ALA A 112 -11.15 1.70 -0.32
CA ALA A 112 -10.19 2.18 0.67
C ALA A 112 -8.77 2.24 0.08
N TYR A 113 -7.93 3.07 0.70
CA TYR A 113 -6.50 3.13 0.38
C TYR A 113 -5.68 2.86 1.63
N LEU A 114 -4.57 2.14 1.45
CA LEU A 114 -3.54 1.99 2.46
C LEU A 114 -2.39 2.95 2.19
N TYR A 115 -1.96 3.63 3.25
CA TYR A 115 -0.88 4.61 3.23
C TYR A 115 0.19 4.24 4.25
N TRP A 116 1.43 4.62 3.97
CA TRP A 116 2.40 4.88 5.03
C TRP A 116 2.26 6.32 5.51
N LEU A 117 2.18 6.51 6.83
CA LEU A 117 2.41 7.79 7.46
C LEU A 117 3.91 8.06 7.49
N THR A 118 4.37 8.89 6.55
CA THR A 118 5.76 9.32 6.47
C THR A 118 5.99 10.49 7.42
N SER A 119 7.22 10.63 7.92
CA SER A 119 7.60 11.76 8.78
C SER A 119 9.11 11.98 8.72
N GLU A 120 9.53 13.24 8.84
CA GLU A 120 10.95 13.59 8.89
C GLU A 120 11.61 12.98 10.14
N GLY A 121 12.73 12.29 9.96
CA GLY A 121 13.48 11.66 11.06
C GLY A 121 12.96 10.29 11.50
N VAL A 122 11.85 9.80 10.96
CA VAL A 122 11.38 8.42 11.14
C VAL A 122 11.86 7.56 9.97
N ARG A 123 12.50 6.43 10.27
CA ARG A 123 12.97 5.51 9.23
C ARG A 123 11.78 4.88 8.49
N PRO A 124 11.87 4.63 7.17
CA PRO A 124 10.78 4.01 6.41
C PRO A 124 10.24 2.71 7.02
N GLU A 125 11.12 1.91 7.61
CA GLU A 125 10.78 0.62 8.24
C GLU A 125 9.93 0.79 9.52
N GLU A 126 9.82 2.01 10.06
CA GLU A 126 9.05 2.34 11.25
C GLU A 126 7.77 3.13 10.93
N TRP A 127 7.47 3.38 9.64
CA TRP A 127 6.25 4.07 9.26
C TRP A 127 5.01 3.25 9.62
N THR A 128 4.00 3.95 10.14
CA THR A 128 2.70 3.36 10.50
C THR A 128 1.86 3.20 9.23
N VAL A 129 1.21 2.05 9.08
CA VAL A 129 0.19 1.86 8.03
C VAL A 129 -1.11 2.53 8.47
N LEU A 130 -1.67 3.36 7.60
CA LEU A 130 -2.97 3.99 7.75
C LEU A 130 -3.93 3.40 6.72
N ALA A 131 -5.07 2.88 7.16
CA ALA A 131 -6.18 2.55 6.27
C ALA A 131 -7.17 3.72 6.26
N ASN A 132 -7.44 4.27 5.08
CA ASN A 132 -8.43 5.32 4.88
C ASN A 132 -9.65 4.74 4.18
N ALA A 133 -10.82 4.88 4.78
CA ALA A 133 -12.06 4.39 4.18
C ALA A 133 -12.32 5.04 2.82
N GLY A 134 -12.73 4.23 1.84
CA GLY A 134 -13.15 4.74 0.53
C GLY A 134 -14.45 5.55 0.60
N ARG A 135 -15.23 5.37 1.67
CA ARG A 135 -16.47 6.08 1.96
C ARG A 135 -16.52 6.42 3.44
N GLY A 136 -16.60 7.71 3.74
CA GLY A 136 -16.67 8.22 5.11
C GLY A 136 -15.31 8.70 5.64
N PRO A 137 -15.30 9.37 6.81
CA PRO A 137 -14.13 10.02 7.37
C PRO A 137 -13.17 9.07 8.11
N GLU A 138 -13.43 7.76 8.10
CA GLU A 138 -12.75 6.81 8.98
C GLU A 138 -11.28 6.58 8.57
N TRP A 139 -10.44 6.52 9.61
CA TRP A 139 -9.03 6.14 9.52
C TRP A 139 -8.70 5.12 10.60
N GLU A 140 -7.98 4.08 10.23
CA GLU A 140 -7.35 3.15 11.18
C GLU A 140 -5.83 3.29 11.14
N TYR A 141 -5.19 3.06 12.28
CA TYR A 141 -3.74 3.23 12.47
C TYR A 141 -3.14 1.92 12.95
N HIS A 142 -2.20 1.41 12.16
CA HIS A 142 -1.57 0.11 12.37
C HIS A 142 -0.06 0.31 12.49
N PRO A 143 0.51 0.35 13.72
CA PRO A 143 1.93 0.64 13.96
C PRO A 143 2.81 -0.56 13.61
N MET A 144 2.83 -0.90 12.32
CA MET A 144 3.56 -2.00 11.72
C MET A 144 3.88 -1.69 10.25
N SER A 145 4.82 -2.44 9.66
CA SER A 145 5.22 -2.26 8.27
C SER A 145 4.14 -2.73 7.28
N GLY A 146 4.28 -2.33 6.01
CA GLY A 146 3.28 -2.60 4.96
C GLY A 146 3.06 -4.09 4.70
N VAL A 147 4.15 -4.86 4.60
CA VAL A 147 4.04 -6.31 4.32
C VAL A 147 3.56 -7.05 5.56
N ARG A 148 3.98 -6.64 6.75
CA ARG A 148 3.47 -7.20 8.01
C ARG A 148 1.95 -6.98 8.14
N PHE A 149 1.46 -5.79 7.78
CA PHE A 149 0.03 -5.51 7.73
C PHE A 149 -0.69 -6.46 6.76
N LEU A 150 -0.19 -6.58 5.52
CA LEU A 150 -0.74 -7.48 4.51
C LEU A 150 -0.83 -8.93 5.03
N VAL A 151 0.27 -9.49 5.53
CA VAL A 151 0.30 -10.85 6.08
C VAL A 151 -0.67 -11.01 7.25
N SER A 152 -0.77 -10.01 8.14
CA SER A 152 -1.67 -10.08 9.30
C SER A 152 -3.14 -10.09 8.88
N VAL A 153 -3.49 -9.35 7.83
CA VAL A 153 -4.85 -9.36 7.26
C VAL A 153 -5.14 -10.71 6.61
N LEU A 154 -4.23 -11.22 5.76
CA LEU A 154 -4.40 -12.49 5.06
C LEU A 154 -4.49 -13.69 6.02
N THR A 155 -3.77 -13.65 7.14
CA THR A 155 -3.80 -14.73 8.14
C THR A 155 -4.95 -14.59 9.16
N GLY A 156 -5.67 -13.47 9.15
CA GLY A 156 -6.70 -13.16 10.15
C GLY A 156 -6.14 -12.77 11.52
N ASP A 157 -4.84 -12.54 11.65
CA ASP A 157 -4.20 -12.02 12.86
C ASP A 157 -4.57 -10.54 13.11
N LEU A 158 -5.01 -9.83 12.06
CA LEU A 158 -5.50 -8.46 12.12
C LEU A 158 -6.85 -8.34 11.41
N HIS A 159 -7.85 -7.84 12.12
CA HIS A 159 -9.13 -7.43 11.56
C HIS A 159 -9.15 -5.91 11.37
N SER A 160 -9.62 -5.45 10.21
CA SER A 160 -9.87 -4.04 9.90
C SER A 160 -11.32 -3.87 9.51
N ASP A 161 -12.00 -2.89 10.10
CA ASP A 161 -13.38 -2.56 9.75
C ASP A 161 -13.46 -1.84 8.39
N ILE A 162 -12.32 -1.33 7.88
CA ILE A 162 -12.22 -0.61 6.61
C ILE A 162 -12.03 -1.54 5.41
N LEU A 163 -11.30 -2.65 5.56
CA LEU A 163 -10.97 -3.53 4.43
C LEU A 163 -12.15 -4.42 4.02
N ASP A 164 -12.94 -4.88 5.00
CA ASP A 164 -14.10 -5.79 4.87
C ASP A 164 -13.79 -7.12 4.15
N ASN A 165 -14.53 -8.19 4.48
CA ASN A 165 -14.48 -9.51 3.79
C ASN A 165 -13.11 -10.22 3.67
N LEU A 166 -12.12 -9.88 4.50
CA LEU A 166 -10.82 -10.57 4.61
C LEU A 166 -10.62 -11.14 6.03
N PRO A 167 -9.88 -12.26 6.20
CA PRO A 167 -9.27 -13.08 5.15
C PRO A 167 -10.25 -14.02 4.44
N VAL A 168 -9.84 -14.53 3.27
CA VAL A 168 -10.48 -15.65 2.58
C VAL A 168 -9.79 -16.99 2.91
N ASP A 169 -10.44 -18.11 2.59
CA ASP A 169 -9.91 -19.45 2.92
C ASP A 169 -8.71 -19.87 2.04
N ASP A 170 -8.72 -19.49 0.76
CA ASP A 170 -7.70 -19.83 -0.23
C ASP A 170 -7.13 -18.55 -0.83
N HIS A 171 -5.84 -18.29 -0.61
CA HIS A 171 -5.20 -17.06 -1.07
C HIS A 171 -4.68 -17.15 -2.50
N THR A 172 -4.85 -16.07 -3.26
CA THR A 172 -4.36 -15.93 -4.63
C THR A 172 -3.62 -14.62 -4.84
N PHE A 173 -2.78 -14.58 -5.86
CA PHE A 173 -2.17 -13.36 -6.36
C PHE A 173 -2.23 -13.38 -7.88
N ASP A 174 -2.82 -12.35 -8.46
CA ASP A 174 -2.89 -12.14 -9.89
C ASP A 174 -2.04 -10.90 -10.25
N PRO A 175 -1.01 -11.04 -11.09
CA PRO A 175 -0.10 -9.95 -11.40
C PRO A 175 -0.72 -8.96 -12.41
N ASN A 176 -0.30 -7.70 -12.33
CA ASN A 176 -0.81 -6.62 -13.19
C ASN A 176 -0.66 -6.91 -14.69
N ASP A 177 0.39 -7.61 -15.11
CA ASP A 177 0.63 -7.93 -16.52
C ASP A 177 -0.34 -8.98 -17.09
N GLU A 178 -0.92 -9.81 -16.24
CA GLU A 178 -1.99 -10.74 -16.60
C GLU A 178 -3.36 -10.06 -16.61
N ILE A 179 -3.62 -9.11 -15.70
CA ILE A 179 -4.95 -8.51 -15.52
C ILE A 179 -5.16 -7.27 -16.41
N LEU A 180 -4.18 -6.37 -16.47
CA LEU A 180 -4.35 -5.07 -17.11
C LEU A 180 -4.05 -5.09 -18.61
N GLY A 181 -3.39 -6.15 -19.09
CA GLY A 181 -3.07 -6.37 -20.50
C GLY A 181 -2.06 -5.36 -21.06
N GLY A 182 -0.88 -5.86 -21.45
CA GLY A 182 0.13 -5.10 -22.20
C GLY A 182 -0.21 -4.88 -23.68
#